data_AF-A9BL80-F1
#
_entry.id   AF-A9BL80-F1
#
_cell.length_a   1.000
_cell.length_b   1.000
_cell.length_c   1.000
_cell.angle_alpha   90.00
_cell.angle_beta   90.00
_cell.angle_gamma   90.00
#
_symmetry.space_group_name_H-M   'P 1'
#
loop_
_entity.id
_entity.type
_entity.pdbx_description
1 polymer ?
#
loop_
_entity_poly.entity_id
_entity_poly.type
_entity_poly.pdbx_seq_one_letter_code
_entity_poly.pdbx_strand_id
1 'polypeptide(L)'
;MIILQIFQGKKFSKRSFFWKKKIKNAAFNFQVFQKSLLKGNKHGFTNRKNILTKNWQVFENNWIWELSLGIFFLFFGFFSATSAITIIGSVADWDPLAAAVLLCWIELFTKLFYSSEKLTNFLKLLNSFKIGIILGMFVDAFKITG
;
A
#
# COMPACT_ATOMS: atom_id res chain seq x y z
N MET A 1 -49.79 48.36 -40.76
CA MET A 1 -48.66 48.33 -41.72
C MET A 1 -47.56 47.39 -41.22
N ILE A 2 -47.51 46.22 -41.86
CA ILE A 2 -46.33 45.43 -42.24
C ILE A 2 -45.58 44.61 -41.17
N ILE A 3 -45.50 44.99 -39.89
CA ILE A 3 -44.63 44.24 -38.96
C ILE A 3 -45.36 43.10 -38.19
N LEU A 4 -46.69 43.16 -38.07
CA LEU A 4 -47.48 42.17 -37.30
C LEU A 4 -48.06 41.00 -38.12
N GLN A 5 -47.94 41.02 -39.46
CA GLN A 5 -48.48 39.94 -40.33
C GLN A 5 -47.47 38.83 -40.67
N ILE A 6 -46.19 38.97 -40.33
CA ILE A 6 -45.15 37.99 -40.69
C ILE A 6 -45.12 36.79 -39.72
N PHE A 7 -45.83 36.84 -38.59
CA PHE A 7 -45.75 35.82 -37.54
C PHE A 7 -46.85 34.73 -37.58
N GLN A 8 -47.79 34.78 -38.53
CA GLN A 8 -48.94 33.85 -38.61
C GLN A 8 -48.80 32.83 -39.75
N GLY A 9 -47.60 32.30 -39.98
CA GLY A 9 -47.34 31.62 -41.25
C GLY A 9 -46.35 30.47 -41.24
N LYS A 10 -46.05 29.78 -40.14
CA LYS A 10 -45.27 28.54 -40.22
C LYS A 10 -45.77 27.43 -39.30
N LYS A 11 -46.55 26.55 -39.94
CA LYS A 11 -46.94 25.18 -39.61
C LYS A 11 -45.74 24.35 -39.09
N PHE A 12 -45.32 24.56 -37.84
CA PHE A 12 -44.16 23.89 -37.22
C PHE A 12 -44.55 22.78 -36.24
N SER A 13 -45.59 22.00 -36.54
CA SER A 13 -45.99 20.88 -35.67
C SER A 13 -45.36 19.53 -36.07
N LYS A 14 -45.06 19.30 -37.36
CA LYS A 14 -44.59 17.96 -37.83
C LYS A 14 -43.07 17.77 -37.90
N ARG A 15 -42.27 18.84 -37.90
CA ARG A 15 -40.79 18.73 -38.03
C ARG A 15 -40.12 18.31 -36.72
N SER A 16 -40.68 18.67 -35.56
CA SER A 16 -40.09 18.39 -34.24
C SER A 16 -40.06 16.90 -33.91
N PHE A 17 -41.06 16.14 -34.37
CA PHE A 17 -41.13 14.69 -34.15
C PHE A 17 -40.00 13.94 -34.85
N PHE A 18 -39.71 14.32 -36.10
CA PHE A 18 -38.68 13.67 -36.91
C PHE A 18 -37.27 13.90 -36.33
N TRP A 19 -36.99 15.13 -35.88
CA TRP A 19 -35.71 15.44 -35.22
C TRP A 19 -35.59 14.78 -33.85
N LYS A 20 -36.66 14.71 -33.05
CA LYS A 20 -36.65 13.98 -31.76
C LYS A 20 -36.36 12.48 -31.94
N LYS A 21 -36.91 11.84 -32.98
CA LYS A 21 -36.63 10.43 -33.28
C LYS A 21 -35.18 10.21 -33.72
N LYS A 22 -34.65 11.11 -34.57
CA LYS A 22 -33.26 11.06 -35.03
C LYS A 22 -32.27 11.27 -33.88
N ILE A 23 -32.53 12.22 -32.98
CA ILE A 23 -31.68 12.51 -31.81
C ILE A 23 -31.70 11.32 -30.82
N LYS A 24 -32.86 10.70 -30.59
CA LYS A 24 -32.95 9.50 -29.73
C LYS A 24 -32.16 8.33 -30.30
N ASN A 25 -32.23 8.08 -31.61
CA ASN A 25 -31.42 7.03 -32.24
C ASN A 25 -29.92 7.31 -32.19
N ALA A 26 -29.51 8.57 -32.39
CA ALA A 26 -28.11 8.97 -32.28
C ALA A 26 -27.58 8.80 -30.85
N ALA A 27 -28.37 9.20 -29.84
CA ALA A 27 -28.02 9.04 -28.43
C ALA A 27 -27.90 7.56 -28.04
N PHE A 28 -28.79 6.70 -28.56
CA PHE A 28 -28.74 5.26 -28.32
C PHE A 28 -27.46 4.63 -28.92
N ASN A 29 -27.15 4.93 -30.19
CA ASN A 29 -25.93 4.46 -30.84
C ASN A 29 -24.66 4.97 -30.12
N PHE A 30 -24.68 6.22 -29.66
CA PHE A 30 -23.56 6.79 -28.92
C PHE A 30 -23.38 6.14 -27.54
N GLN A 31 -24.46 5.82 -26.83
CA GLN A 31 -24.41 5.13 -25.56
C GLN A 31 -23.90 3.69 -25.70
N VAL A 32 -24.31 2.98 -26.76
CA VAL A 32 -23.79 1.65 -27.09
C VAL A 32 -22.30 1.74 -27.43
N PHE A 33 -21.88 2.75 -28.21
CA PHE A 33 -20.49 2.99 -28.57
C PHE A 33 -19.61 3.28 -27.34
N GLN A 34 -20.08 4.11 -26.41
CA GLN A 34 -19.41 4.39 -25.14
C GLN A 34 -19.24 3.12 -24.29
N LYS A 35 -20.28 2.28 -24.22
CA LYS A 35 -20.19 0.98 -23.51
C LYS A 35 -19.17 0.04 -24.15
N SER A 36 -19.02 0.02 -25.48
CA SER A 36 -17.98 -0.77 -26.14
C SER A 36 -16.57 -0.24 -25.87
N LEU A 37 -16.37 1.08 -25.85
CA LEU A 37 -15.06 1.67 -25.54
C LEU A 37 -14.61 1.39 -24.10
N LEU A 38 -15.52 1.45 -23.13
CA LEU A 38 -15.23 1.15 -21.73
C LEU A 38 -14.93 -0.35 -21.49
N LYS A 39 -15.42 -1.24 -22.36
CA LYS A 39 -15.22 -2.69 -22.25
C LYS A 39 -13.86 -3.14 -22.83
N GLY A 40 -13.29 -2.37 -23.76
CA GLY A 40 -12.08 -2.74 -24.49
C GLY A 40 -10.75 -2.64 -23.74
N ASN A 41 -10.68 -1.90 -22.62
CA ASN A 41 -9.38 -1.54 -22.02
C ASN A 41 -9.10 -2.19 -20.65
N LYS A 42 -10.05 -2.94 -20.08
CA LYS A 42 -9.83 -3.59 -18.77
C LYS A 42 -8.94 -4.83 -18.86
N HIS A 43 -8.93 -5.51 -20.00
CA HIS A 43 -8.28 -6.82 -20.14
C HIS A 43 -6.76 -6.75 -20.36
N GLY A 44 -6.25 -5.67 -20.98
CA GLY A 44 -4.82 -5.46 -21.20
C GLY A 44 -4.08 -4.95 -19.96
N PHE A 45 -4.75 -4.18 -19.11
CA PHE A 45 -4.15 -3.61 -17.90
C PHE A 45 -4.06 -4.63 -16.75
N THR A 46 -5.07 -5.50 -16.61
CA THR A 46 -5.04 -6.60 -15.64
C THR A 46 -3.92 -7.59 -15.96
N ASN A 47 -3.72 -7.93 -17.24
CA ASN A 47 -2.70 -8.90 -17.63
C ASN A 47 -1.27 -8.36 -17.41
N ARG A 48 -1.00 -7.08 -17.72
CA ARG A 48 0.32 -6.46 -17.40
C ARG A 48 0.60 -6.41 -15.91
N LYS A 49 -0.39 -6.05 -15.09
CA LYS A 49 -0.23 -6.07 -13.63
C LYS A 49 0.09 -7.47 -13.14
N ASN A 50 -0.62 -8.48 -13.63
CA ASN A 50 -0.38 -9.87 -13.26
C ASN A 50 1.01 -10.37 -13.69
N ILE A 51 1.55 -9.93 -14.83
CA ILE A 51 2.89 -10.32 -15.30
C ILE A 51 4.00 -9.63 -14.48
N LEU A 52 3.82 -8.33 -14.18
CA LEU A 52 4.77 -7.56 -13.36
C LEU A 52 4.80 -8.06 -11.91
N THR A 53 3.64 -8.37 -11.32
CA THR A 53 3.58 -8.94 -9.97
C THR A 53 4.07 -10.38 -9.93
N LYS A 54 3.86 -11.17 -11.01
CA LYS A 54 4.32 -12.56 -11.08
C LYS A 54 5.85 -12.66 -11.10
N ASN A 55 6.56 -11.77 -11.79
CA ASN A 55 8.02 -11.76 -11.75
C ASN A 55 8.56 -11.39 -10.37
N TRP A 56 7.94 -10.45 -9.67
CA TRP A 56 8.31 -10.10 -8.29
C TRP A 56 8.04 -11.25 -7.31
N GLN A 57 6.92 -11.95 -7.47
CA GLN A 57 6.58 -13.12 -6.65
C GLN A 57 7.53 -14.31 -6.87
N VAL A 58 7.98 -14.53 -8.11
CA VAL A 58 8.98 -15.58 -8.41
C VAL A 58 10.32 -15.25 -7.76
N PHE A 59 10.68 -13.96 -7.68
CA PHE A 59 11.89 -13.53 -6.98
C PHE A 59 11.77 -13.70 -5.46
N GLU A 60 10.60 -13.38 -4.90
CA GLU A 60 10.32 -13.44 -3.46
C GLU A 60 10.22 -14.87 -2.92
N ASN A 61 9.77 -15.84 -3.74
CA ASN A 61 9.60 -17.23 -3.30
C ASN A 61 10.88 -18.09 -3.35
N ASN A 62 12.02 -17.47 -3.56
CA ASN A 62 13.30 -18.16 -3.56
C ASN A 62 13.88 -18.18 -2.14
N TRP A 63 14.01 -19.39 -1.57
CA TRP A 63 14.47 -19.61 -0.19
C TRP A 63 15.79 -18.88 0.19
N ILE A 64 16.69 -18.69 -0.78
CA ILE A 64 17.98 -18.01 -0.60
C ILE A 64 17.79 -16.51 -0.32
N TRP A 65 16.82 -15.88 -0.98
CA TRP A 65 16.54 -14.46 -0.80
C TRP A 65 15.87 -14.20 0.55
N GLU A 66 14.94 -15.07 0.96
CA GLU A 66 14.35 -14.99 2.30
C GLU A 66 15.41 -15.12 3.40
N LEU A 67 16.34 -16.07 3.26
CA LEU A 67 17.45 -16.24 4.21
C LEU A 67 18.40 -15.04 4.19
N SER A 68 18.75 -14.51 3.01
CA SER A 68 19.65 -13.37 2.88
C SER A 68 19.06 -12.11 3.50
N LEU A 69 17.76 -11.85 3.27
CA LEU A 69 17.05 -10.74 3.90
C LEU A 69 16.89 -10.95 5.41
N GLY A 70 16.61 -12.18 5.85
CA GLY A 70 16.53 -12.54 7.25
C GLY A 70 17.86 -12.32 7.99
N ILE A 71 18.98 -12.74 7.41
CA ILE A 71 20.32 -12.53 7.97
C ILE A 71 20.67 -11.04 7.98
N PHE A 72 20.34 -10.30 6.92
CA PHE A 72 20.58 -8.87 6.85
C PHE A 72 19.84 -8.13 7.97
N PHE A 73 18.55 -8.42 8.15
CA PHE A 73 17.77 -7.83 9.25
C PHE A 73 18.26 -8.27 10.63
N LEU A 74 18.76 -9.49 10.76
CA LEU A 74 19.37 -9.96 12.01
C LEU A 74 20.64 -9.18 12.35
N PHE A 75 21.56 -9.01 11.39
CA PHE A 75 22.77 -8.19 11.57
C PHE A 75 22.44 -6.71 11.80
N PHE A 76 21.45 -6.19 11.07
CA PHE A 76 20.97 -4.82 11.24
C PHE A 76 20.41 -4.61 12.66
N GLY A 77 19.63 -5.57 13.18
CA GLY A 77 19.14 -5.55 14.55
C GLY A 77 20.26 -5.64 15.59
N PHE A 78 21.25 -6.51 15.36
CA PHE A 78 22.43 -6.62 16.22
C PHE A 78 23.21 -5.28 16.31
N PHE A 79 23.48 -4.66 15.17
CA PHE A 79 24.16 -3.36 15.10
C PHE A 79 23.35 -2.24 15.78
N SER A 80 22.03 -2.23 15.58
CA SER A 80 21.14 -1.27 16.23
C SER A 80 21.14 -1.42 17.76
N ALA A 81 21.24 -2.65 18.27
CA ALA A 81 21.29 -2.89 19.71
C ALA A 81 22.61 -2.39 20.32
N THR A 82 23.75 -2.79 19.77
CA THR A 82 25.07 -2.34 20.26
C THR A 82 25.23 -0.82 20.20
N SER A 83 24.74 -0.17 19.14
CA SER A 83 24.77 1.29 19.06
C SER A 83 23.86 1.94 20.11
N ALA A 84 22.64 1.42 20.32
CA ALA A 84 21.73 1.91 21.35
C ALA A 84 22.32 1.77 22.76
N ILE A 85 22.97 0.64 23.07
CA ILE A 85 23.63 0.41 24.36
C ILE A 85 24.78 1.38 24.58
N THR A 86 25.56 1.67 23.54
CA THR A 86 26.64 2.66 23.61
C THR A 86 26.10 4.06 23.95
N ILE A 87 24.98 4.44 23.33
CA ILE A 87 24.33 5.74 23.58
C ILE A 87 23.80 5.79 25.03
N ILE A 88 23.09 4.76 25.48
CA ILE A 88 22.53 4.69 26.83
C ILE A 88 23.65 4.66 27.89
N GLY A 89 24.71 3.87 27.65
CA GLY A 89 25.87 3.78 28.53
C GLY A 89 26.64 5.10 28.66
N SER A 90 26.52 6.00 27.68
CA SER A 90 27.11 7.34 27.74
C SER A 90 26.28 8.36 28.53
N VAL A 91 24.99 8.07 28.81
CA VAL A 91 24.03 8.99 29.45
C VAL A 91 23.44 8.34 30.71
N ALA A 92 24.30 7.98 31.67
CA ALA A 92 23.94 7.23 32.88
C ALA A 92 22.97 7.97 33.83
N ASP A 93 22.83 9.29 33.70
CA ASP A 93 22.01 10.10 34.61
C ASP A 93 20.49 10.02 34.33
N TRP A 94 20.06 9.32 33.26
CA TRP A 94 18.67 9.34 32.76
C TRP A 94 17.90 8.02 33.01
N ASP A 95 18.26 7.26 34.05
CA ASP A 95 17.69 5.95 34.39
C ASP A 95 16.13 5.89 34.42
N PRO A 96 15.40 6.89 34.97
CA PRO A 96 13.93 6.90 34.92
C PRO A 96 13.36 7.05 33.49
N LEU A 97 14.07 7.76 32.61
CA LEU A 97 13.67 7.89 31.20
C LEU A 97 13.88 6.56 30.47
N ALA A 98 14.96 5.85 30.77
CA ALA A 98 15.23 4.52 30.23
C ALA A 98 14.11 3.53 30.62
N ALA A 99 13.65 3.56 31.89
CA ALA A 99 12.52 2.75 32.35
C ALA A 99 11.22 3.06 31.58
N ALA A 100 10.92 4.34 31.33
CA ALA A 100 9.74 4.75 30.56
C ALA A 100 9.81 4.31 29.09
N VAL A 101 10.99 4.41 28.45
CA VAL A 101 11.20 3.95 27.08
C VAL A 101 11.07 2.43 26.99
N LEU A 102 11.61 1.68 27.95
CA LEU A 102 11.51 0.23 28.00
C LEU A 102 10.06 -0.23 28.18
N LEU A 103 9.29 0.45 29.03
CA LEU A 103 7.86 0.23 29.18
C LEU A 103 7.08 0.52 27.88
N CYS A 104 7.41 1.61 27.19
CA CYS A 104 6.80 1.93 25.90
C CYS A 104 7.13 0.86 24.84
N TRP A 105 8.35 0.32 24.88
CA TRP A 105 8.80 -0.73 23.97
C TRP A 105 8.11 -2.08 24.23
N ILE A 106 7.92 -2.48 25.49
CA ILE A 106 7.20 -3.73 25.83
C ILE A 106 5.72 -3.65 25.44
N GLU A 107 5.09 -2.48 25.63
CA GLU A 107 3.71 -2.19 25.21
C GLU A 107 3.56 -2.29 23.69
N LEU A 108 4.50 -1.70 22.95
CA LEU A 108 4.54 -1.73 21.49
C LEU A 108 4.67 -3.16 20.95
N PHE A 109 5.53 -3.99 21.54
CA PHE A 109 5.64 -5.40 21.17
C PHE A 109 4.37 -6.19 21.46
N THR A 110 3.74 -5.95 22.61
CA THR A 110 2.50 -6.63 23.00
C THR A 110 1.38 -6.31 22.01
N LYS A 111 1.25 -5.03 21.62
CA LYS A 111 0.28 -4.59 20.62
C LYS A 111 0.57 -5.16 19.23
N LEU A 112 1.84 -5.20 18.80
CA LEU A 112 2.22 -5.78 17.50
C LEU A 112 1.90 -7.27 17.40
N PHE A 113 2.13 -8.03 18.47
CA PHE A 113 1.90 -9.48 18.48
C PHE A 113 0.40 -9.81 18.48
N TYR A 114 -0.39 -9.09 19.27
CA TYR A 114 -1.84 -9.30 19.33
C TYR A 114 -2.60 -8.74 18.12
N SER A 115 -2.06 -7.73 17.44
CA SER A 115 -2.74 -7.09 16.30
C SER A 115 -2.67 -7.92 15.00
N SER A 116 -1.90 -9.01 14.96
CA SER A 116 -1.62 -9.72 13.71
C SER A 116 -2.03 -11.19 13.76
N GLU A 117 -3.24 -11.50 13.29
CA GLU A 117 -3.72 -12.89 13.14
C GLU A 117 -3.07 -13.64 11.96
N LYS A 118 -2.38 -12.94 11.04
CA LYS A 118 -1.76 -13.54 9.84
C LYS A 118 -0.27 -13.21 9.75
N LEU A 119 0.55 -14.25 9.62
CA LEU A 119 2.00 -14.15 9.41
C LEU A 119 2.30 -13.64 8.00
N THR A 120 2.49 -12.32 7.86
CA THR A 120 2.94 -11.71 6.60
C THR A 120 4.48 -11.79 6.47
N ASN A 121 5.00 -11.67 5.25
CA ASN A 121 6.46 -11.65 5.01
C ASN A 121 7.16 -10.51 5.78
N PHE A 122 6.49 -9.37 5.97
CA PHE A 122 7.00 -8.28 6.79
C PHE A 122 7.12 -8.66 8.28
N LEU A 123 6.15 -9.42 8.82
CA LEU A 123 6.25 -9.94 10.19
C LEU A 123 7.42 -10.91 10.36
N LYS A 124 7.73 -11.74 9.35
CA LYS A 124 8.92 -12.61 9.38
C LYS A 124 10.21 -11.79 9.48
N LEU A 125 10.35 -10.73 8.67
CA LEU A 125 11.51 -9.83 8.71
C LEU A 125 11.62 -9.09 10.05
N LEU A 126 10.51 -8.59 10.58
CA LEU A 126 10.46 -7.98 11.91
C LEU A 126 10.84 -8.98 13.01
N ASN A 127 10.47 -10.25 12.88
CA ASN A 127 10.86 -11.28 13.83
C ASN A 127 12.38 -11.52 13.81
N SER A 128 12.98 -11.65 12.61
CA SER A 128 14.45 -11.74 12.46
C SER A 128 15.17 -10.53 13.04
N PHE A 129 14.63 -9.32 12.83
CA PHE A 129 15.16 -8.09 13.41
C PHE A 129 15.09 -8.09 14.94
N LYS A 130 13.94 -8.50 15.51
CA LYS A 130 13.75 -8.63 16.96
C LYS A 130 14.76 -9.60 17.57
N ILE A 131 14.98 -10.75 16.95
CA ILE A 131 15.99 -11.73 17.37
C ILE A 131 17.40 -11.10 17.34
N GLY A 132 17.73 -10.35 16.29
CA GLY A 132 18.99 -9.62 16.18
C GLY A 132 19.22 -8.62 17.31
N ILE A 133 18.20 -7.84 17.69
CA ILE A 133 18.28 -6.90 18.82
C ILE A 133 18.57 -7.63 20.13
N ILE A 134 17.81 -8.68 20.43
CA ILE A 134 17.97 -9.46 21.67
C ILE A 134 19.38 -10.06 21.75
N LEU A 135 19.88 -10.60 20.63
CA LEU A 135 21.21 -11.17 20.55
C LEU A 135 22.31 -10.11 20.79
N GLY A 136 22.16 -8.91 20.22
CA GLY A 136 23.10 -7.79 20.45
C GLY A 136 23.15 -7.35 21.91
N MET A 137 21.98 -7.13 22.53
CA MET A 137 21.89 -6.77 23.94
C MET A 137 22.48 -7.86 24.86
N PHE A 138 22.24 -9.13 24.53
CA PHE A 138 22.74 -10.25 25.31
C PHE A 138 24.27 -10.38 25.25
N VAL A 139 24.86 -10.21 24.07
CA VAL A 139 26.33 -10.22 23.91
C VAL A 139 26.98 -9.09 24.68
N ASP A 140 26.43 -7.87 24.61
CA ASP A 140 26.97 -6.74 25.38
C ASP A 140 26.78 -6.91 26.90
N ALA A 141 25.69 -7.55 27.36
CA ALA A 141 25.49 -7.87 28.78
C ALA A 141 26.54 -8.88 29.30
N PHE A 142 26.91 -9.89 28.50
CA PHE A 142 27.97 -10.81 28.88
C PHE A 142 29.33 -10.15 29.00
N LYS A 143 29.63 -9.13 28.18
CA LYS A 143 30.89 -8.39 28.26
C LYS A 143 31.08 -7.65 29.59
N ILE A 144 29.99 -7.33 30.28
CA ILE A 144 30.02 -6.59 31.56
C ILE A 144 30.00 -7.58 32.75
N THR A 145 29.47 -8.79 32.54
CA THR A 145 29.29 -9.79 33.60
C THR A 145 30.48 -10.76 33.74
N GLY A 146 31.18 -11.05 32.64
CA GLY A 146 32.39 -11.90 32.62
C GLY A 146 33.67 -11.10 32.65
#